data_AF-D3SA94-F1
#
_entry.id   AF-D3SA94-F1
#
_cell.length_a   1.000
_cell.length_b   1.000
_cell.length_c   1.000
_cell.angle_alpha   90.00
_cell.angle_beta   90.00
_cell.angle_gamma   90.00
#
_symmetry.space_group_name_H-M   'P 1'
#
loop_
_entity.id
_entity.type
_entity.pdbx_description
1 polymer ?
#
loop_
_entity_poly.entity_id
_entity_poly.type
_entity_poly.pdbx_seq_one_letter_code
_entity_poly.pdbx_strand_id
1 'polypeptide(L)'
;MTTNDAGKDDSGATLEDAVEAVRGLMDQAIREEDWDHLEELDLKARVLVERAFGDEPVPLRDDTGEALRSALERLSTFYEETVPILAERRGDASRQLRELRAGRKGTNAYENTRRNSMRSGPMKPGG
;
A
#
# COMPACT_ATOMS: atom_id res chain seq x y z
N MET A 1 -20.76 -42.03 -17.38
CA MET A 1 -21.48 -40.95 -18.08
C MET A 1 -21.00 -39.66 -17.44
N THR A 2 -20.16 -38.95 -18.19
CA THR A 2 -19.51 -37.66 -17.93
C THR A 2 -20.57 -36.58 -17.60
N THR A 3 -20.27 -35.51 -16.85
CA THR A 3 -19.37 -34.42 -17.27
C THR A 3 -18.77 -33.64 -16.09
N ASN A 4 -17.46 -33.36 -16.21
CA ASN A 4 -16.74 -32.27 -15.56
C ASN A 4 -17.44 -30.93 -15.83
N ASP A 5 -17.66 -30.12 -14.79
CA ASP A 5 -18.00 -28.70 -14.88
C ASP A 5 -16.94 -27.89 -14.14
N ALA A 6 -15.75 -27.83 -14.74
CA ALA A 6 -14.59 -27.07 -14.24
C ALA A 6 -13.96 -26.29 -15.40
N GLY A 7 -14.76 -25.46 -16.07
CA GLY A 7 -14.33 -24.74 -17.26
C GLY A 7 -15.23 -23.56 -17.64
N LYS A 8 -15.68 -22.77 -16.65
CA LYS A 8 -16.34 -21.49 -16.92
C LYS A 8 -15.37 -20.33 -16.64
N ASP A 9 -15.07 -19.62 -17.72
CA ASP A 9 -14.84 -18.17 -17.76
C ASP A 9 -13.40 -17.64 -17.68
N ASP A 10 -12.42 -18.26 -18.34
CA ASP A 10 -11.09 -17.64 -18.55
C ASP A 10 -10.74 -17.37 -20.04
N SER A 11 -11.74 -17.43 -20.92
CA SER A 11 -11.56 -17.37 -22.38
C SER A 11 -11.77 -15.98 -23.00
N GLY A 12 -11.77 -14.91 -22.21
CA GLY A 12 -12.10 -13.56 -22.69
C GLY A 12 -11.51 -12.39 -21.91
N ALA A 13 -10.68 -12.62 -20.89
CA ALA A 13 -10.01 -11.54 -20.18
C ALA A 13 -8.79 -11.08 -20.98
N THR A 14 -8.83 -9.83 -21.46
CA THR A 14 -7.72 -9.25 -22.22
C THR A 14 -6.68 -8.63 -21.28
N LEU A 15 -5.48 -8.35 -21.77
CA LEU A 15 -4.43 -7.72 -20.95
C LEU A 15 -4.88 -6.36 -20.41
N GLU A 16 -5.63 -5.61 -21.23
CA GLU A 16 -6.22 -4.32 -20.87
C GLU A 16 -7.19 -4.43 -19.70
N ASP A 17 -8.02 -5.47 -19.69
CA ASP A 17 -8.96 -5.73 -18.60
C ASP A 17 -8.22 -6.05 -17.30
N ALA A 18 -7.12 -6.81 -17.38
CA ALA A 18 -6.28 -7.08 -16.22
C ALA A 18 -5.62 -5.81 -15.67
N VAL A 19 -5.13 -4.92 -16.54
CA VAL A 19 -4.54 -3.63 -16.15
C VAL A 19 -5.58 -2.73 -15.47
N GLU A 20 -6.77 -2.60 -16.05
CA GLU A 20 -7.85 -1.80 -15.45
C GLU A 20 -8.36 -2.38 -14.13
N ALA A 21 -8.46 -3.71 -14.03
CA ALA A 21 -8.87 -4.37 -12.80
C ALA A 21 -7.86 -4.12 -11.68
N VAL A 22 -6.56 -4.28 -11.93
CA VAL A 22 -5.52 -3.99 -10.92
C VAL A 22 -5.55 -2.53 -10.51
N ARG A 23 -5.64 -1.59 -11.47
CA ARG A 23 -5.77 -0.16 -11.17
C ARG A 23 -6.99 0.13 -10.26
N GLY A 24 -8.14 -0.45 -10.57
CA GLY A 24 -9.36 -0.30 -9.77
C GLY A 24 -9.22 -0.86 -8.36
N LEU A 25 -8.56 -2.00 -8.20
CA LEU A 25 -8.25 -2.60 -6.90
C LEU A 25 -7.24 -1.76 -6.11
N MET A 26 -6.24 -1.15 -6.76
CA MET A 26 -5.29 -0.26 -6.10
C MET A 26 -5.99 0.99 -5.55
N ASP A 27 -6.88 1.59 -6.34
CA ASP A 27 -7.69 2.71 -5.89
C ASP A 27 -8.59 2.34 -4.69
N GLN A 28 -9.17 1.14 -4.70
CA GLN A 28 -9.93 0.62 -3.56
C GLN A 28 -9.04 0.42 -2.32
N ALA A 29 -7.88 -0.22 -2.47
CA ALA A 29 -6.94 -0.45 -1.36
C ALA A 29 -6.48 0.86 -0.72
N ILE A 30 -6.26 1.92 -1.52
CA ILE A 30 -5.94 3.25 -1.00
C ILE A 30 -7.10 3.84 -0.21
N ARG A 31 -8.35 3.71 -0.71
CA ARG A 31 -9.55 4.20 -0.02
C ARG A 31 -9.79 3.46 1.30
N GLU A 32 -9.47 2.19 1.35
CA GLU A 32 -9.62 1.32 2.53
C GLU A 32 -8.40 1.36 3.47
N GLU A 33 -7.34 2.08 3.08
CA GLU A 33 -6.06 2.14 3.80
C GLU A 33 -5.40 0.76 3.98
N ASP A 34 -5.68 -0.16 3.06
CA ASP A 34 -5.09 -1.50 3.01
C ASP A 34 -3.72 -1.46 2.31
N TRP A 35 -2.72 -1.03 3.07
CA TRP A 35 -1.37 -0.80 2.57
C TRP A 35 -0.64 -2.07 2.17
N ASP A 36 -0.91 -3.18 2.86
CA ASP A 36 -0.29 -4.48 2.58
C ASP A 36 -0.82 -5.01 1.23
N HIS A 37 -2.14 -4.94 1.01
CA HIS A 37 -2.71 -5.35 -0.27
C HIS A 37 -2.29 -4.44 -1.42
N LEU A 38 -2.13 -3.13 -1.17
CA LEU A 38 -1.65 -2.18 -2.17
C LEU A 38 -0.25 -2.55 -2.70
N GLU A 39 0.65 -3.04 -1.85
CA GLU A 39 1.99 -3.50 -2.26
C GLU A 39 1.90 -4.74 -3.18
N GLU A 40 1.05 -5.71 -2.85
CA GLU A 40 0.82 -6.89 -3.69
C GLU A 40 0.26 -6.51 -5.07
N LEU A 41 -0.64 -5.53 -5.10
CA LEU A 41 -1.24 -5.03 -6.34
C LEU A 41 -0.23 -4.26 -7.19
N ASP A 42 0.69 -3.49 -6.58
CA ASP A 42 1.79 -2.83 -7.30
C ASP A 42 2.70 -3.85 -8.00
N LEU A 43 3.03 -4.95 -7.33
CA LEU A 43 3.81 -6.04 -7.92
C LEU A 43 3.08 -6.68 -9.11
N LYS A 44 1.77 -6.91 -8.97
CA LYS A 44 0.94 -7.43 -10.09
C LYS A 44 0.90 -6.46 -11.25
N ALA A 45 0.76 -5.15 -10.99
CA ALA A 45 0.78 -4.12 -12.04
C ALA A 45 2.10 -4.15 -12.83
N ARG A 46 3.25 -4.28 -12.16
CA ARG A 46 4.56 -4.38 -12.81
C ARG A 46 4.66 -5.60 -13.74
N VAL A 47 4.18 -6.76 -13.28
CA VAL A 47 4.16 -7.97 -14.12
C VAL A 47 3.30 -7.78 -15.37
N LEU A 48 2.15 -7.11 -15.24
CA LEU A 48 1.30 -6.80 -16.40
C LEU A 48 1.97 -5.81 -17.37
N VAL A 49 2.67 -4.80 -16.85
CA VAL A 49 3.46 -3.86 -17.65
C VAL A 49 4.60 -4.60 -18.37
N GLU A 50 5.38 -5.42 -17.68
CA GLU A 50 6.43 -6.23 -18.29
C GLU A 50 5.88 -7.12 -19.40
N ARG A 51 4.71 -7.74 -19.16
CA ARG A 51 4.03 -8.56 -20.16
C ARG A 51 3.56 -7.74 -21.37
N ALA A 52 3.11 -6.49 -21.18
CA ALA A 52 2.70 -5.60 -22.27
C ALA A 52 3.86 -5.19 -23.18
N PHE A 53 5.08 -5.13 -22.65
CA PHE A 53 6.30 -4.78 -23.39
C PHE A 53 7.16 -6.00 -23.75
N GLY A 54 6.71 -7.21 -23.42
CA GLY A 54 7.42 -8.45 -23.69
C GLY A 54 7.27 -8.94 -25.13
N ASP A 55 8.04 -9.96 -25.46
CA ASP A 55 8.01 -10.61 -26.79
C ASP A 55 6.87 -11.64 -26.92
N GLU A 56 6.19 -11.97 -25.82
CA GLU A 56 5.12 -12.95 -25.82
C GLU A 56 3.79 -12.34 -26.32
N PRO A 57 3.08 -13.02 -27.24
CA PRO A 57 1.77 -12.54 -27.69
C PRO A 57 0.78 -12.56 -26.53
N VAL A 58 0.06 -11.45 -26.38
CA VAL A 58 -0.95 -11.25 -25.35
C VAL A 58 -2.34 -11.17 -25.96
N PRO A 59 -3.39 -11.66 -25.27
CA PRO A 59 -4.75 -11.48 -25.72
C PRO A 59 -5.11 -9.98 -25.61
N LEU A 60 -5.34 -9.35 -26.75
CA LEU A 60 -5.77 -7.95 -26.86
C LEU A 60 -7.23 -7.86 -27.28
N ARG A 61 -7.88 -6.75 -26.92
CA ARG A 61 -9.25 -6.47 -27.36
C ARG A 61 -9.33 -6.06 -28.82
N ASP A 62 -8.29 -5.38 -29.31
CA ASP A 62 -8.21 -4.87 -30.66
C ASP A 62 -6.82 -5.15 -31.27
N ASP A 63 -6.77 -5.27 -32.59
CA ASP A 63 -5.54 -5.56 -33.33
C ASP A 63 -4.59 -4.35 -33.40
N THR A 64 -5.04 -3.15 -33.01
CA THR A 64 -4.23 -1.92 -33.07
C THR A 64 -3.44 -1.67 -31.78
N GLY A 65 -3.80 -2.33 -30.68
CA GLY A 65 -3.25 -2.12 -29.34
C GLY A 65 -3.72 -0.80 -28.71
N GLU A 66 -4.74 -0.14 -29.26
CA GLU A 66 -5.19 1.18 -28.80
C GLU A 66 -5.84 1.10 -27.42
N ALA A 67 -6.65 0.06 -27.16
CA ALA A 67 -7.19 -0.15 -25.83
C ALA A 67 -6.08 -0.38 -24.79
N LEU A 68 -5.03 -1.13 -25.14
CA LEU A 68 -3.92 -1.41 -24.22
C LEU A 68 -3.13 -0.17 -23.91
N ARG A 69 -2.80 0.61 -24.94
CA ARG A 69 -2.16 1.90 -24.77
C ARG A 69 -2.97 2.78 -23.82
N SER A 70 -4.29 2.87 -24.04
CA SER A 70 -5.17 3.68 -23.21
C SER A 70 -5.25 3.20 -21.75
N ALA A 71 -5.26 1.88 -21.52
CA ALA A 71 -5.23 1.31 -20.17
C ALA A 71 -3.91 1.59 -19.44
N LEU A 72 -2.78 1.45 -20.14
CA LEU A 72 -1.46 1.78 -19.59
C LEU A 72 -1.28 3.28 -19.30
N GLU A 73 -1.81 4.15 -20.17
CA GLU A 73 -1.81 5.60 -19.92
C GLU A 73 -2.61 5.94 -18.66
N ARG A 74 -3.80 5.34 -18.47
CA ARG A 74 -4.59 5.53 -17.25
C ARG A 74 -3.89 4.99 -16.00
N LEU A 75 -3.19 3.86 -16.10
CA LEU A 75 -2.36 3.35 -15.00
C LEU A 75 -1.21 4.31 -14.68
N SER A 76 -0.53 4.87 -15.70
CA SER A 76 0.55 5.85 -15.51
C SER A 76 0.04 7.11 -14.81
N THR A 77 -1.06 7.70 -15.29
CA THR A 77 -1.68 8.87 -14.67
C THR A 77 -2.07 8.59 -13.21
N PHE A 78 -2.61 7.40 -12.93
CA PHE A 78 -2.92 7.00 -11.56
C PHE A 78 -1.68 7.03 -10.64
N TYR A 79 -0.53 6.52 -11.10
CA TYR A 79 0.71 6.59 -10.33
C TYR A 79 1.21 8.03 -10.14
N GLU A 80 1.18 8.84 -11.20
CA GLU A 80 1.60 10.24 -11.16
C GLU A 80 0.81 11.05 -10.12
N GLU A 81 -0.49 10.81 -10.01
CA GLU A 81 -1.38 11.48 -9.05
C GLU A 81 -1.22 10.91 -7.63
N THR A 82 -1.09 9.60 -7.50
CA THR A 82 -1.20 8.91 -6.21
C THR A 82 0.10 8.89 -5.41
N VAL A 83 1.24 8.68 -6.08
CA VAL A 83 2.55 8.53 -5.41
C VAL A 83 2.91 9.75 -4.55
N PRO A 84 2.73 11.00 -5.02
CA PRO A 84 3.00 12.18 -4.18
C PRO A 84 2.14 12.20 -2.91
N ILE A 85 0.86 11.84 -3.02
CA ILE A 85 -0.09 11.82 -1.90
C ILE A 85 0.33 10.77 -0.85
N LEU A 86 0.68 9.56 -1.29
CA LEU A 86 1.16 8.50 -0.39
C LEU A 86 2.50 8.87 0.26
N ALA A 87 3.38 9.55 -0.47
CA ALA A 87 4.64 10.04 0.07
C ALA A 87 4.44 11.09 1.17
N GLU A 88 3.47 11.99 1.00
CA GLU A 88 3.07 12.96 2.04
C GLU A 88 2.49 12.26 3.27
N ARG A 89 1.53 11.34 3.09
CA ARG A 89 0.96 10.54 4.18
C ARG A 89 2.01 9.77 4.97
N ARG A 90 3.01 9.18 4.29
CA ARG A 90 4.15 8.52 4.93
C ARG A 90 4.98 9.50 5.76
N GLY A 91 5.17 10.72 5.27
CA GLY A 91 5.83 11.80 6.00
C GLY A 91 5.10 12.17 7.29
N ASP A 92 3.77 12.28 7.22
CA ASP A 92 2.90 12.55 8.38
C ASP A 92 2.93 11.44 9.41
N ALA A 93 2.74 10.19 8.99
CA ALA A 93 2.85 9.04 9.87
C ALA A 93 4.21 8.99 10.58
N SER A 94 5.29 9.31 9.86
CA SER A 94 6.65 9.39 10.42
C SER A 94 6.83 10.54 11.42
N ARG A 95 6.17 11.68 11.22
CA ARG A 95 6.13 12.78 12.21
C ARG A 95 5.38 12.35 13.47
N GLN A 96 4.18 11.79 13.32
CA GLN A 96 3.35 11.34 14.43
C GLN A 96 4.06 10.26 15.28
N LEU A 97 4.76 9.31 14.64
CA LEU A 97 5.55 8.31 15.36
C LEU A 97 6.70 8.92 16.18
N ARG A 98 7.35 9.97 15.67
CA ARG A 98 8.41 10.68 16.41
C ARG A 98 7.83 11.42 17.61
N GLU A 99 6.69 12.08 17.44
CA GLU A 99 5.97 12.78 18.51
C GLU A 99 5.52 11.81 19.60
N LEU A 100 4.94 10.66 19.23
CA LEU A 100 4.57 9.61 20.19
C LEU A 100 5.77 9.08 20.98
N ARG A 101 6.92 8.87 20.32
CA ARG A 101 8.16 8.45 20.98
C ARG A 101 8.71 9.53 21.92
N ALA A 102 8.65 10.80 21.53
CA ALA A 102 9.05 11.92 22.36
C ALA A 102 8.12 12.07 23.58
N GLY A 103 6.81 11.95 23.38
CA GLY A 103 5.81 11.94 24.43
C GLY A 103 6.07 10.83 25.46
N ARG A 104 6.23 9.57 25.01
CA ARG A 104 6.58 8.44 25.89
C ARG A 104 7.85 8.66 26.69
N LYS A 105 8.90 9.26 26.09
CA LYS A 105 10.13 9.63 26.81
C LYS A 105 9.86 10.68 27.88
N GLY A 106 9.02 11.67 27.57
CA GLY A 106 8.56 12.68 28.54
C GLY A 106 7.81 12.05 29.71
N THR A 107 6.80 11.21 29.47
CA THR A 107 6.04 10.54 30.53
C THR A 107 6.93 9.64 31.39
N ASN A 108 7.81 8.85 30.78
CA ASN A 108 8.77 8.02 31.51
C ASN A 108 9.74 8.85 32.37
N ALA A 109 10.19 10.00 31.87
CA ALA A 109 11.05 10.90 32.65
C ALA A 109 10.32 11.44 33.88
N TYR A 110 9.07 11.88 33.73
CA TYR A 110 8.22 12.35 34.84
C TYR A 110 7.89 11.25 35.85
N GLU A 111 7.60 10.03 35.40
CA GLU A 111 7.37 8.89 36.31
C GLU A 111 8.65 8.53 37.08
N ASN A 112 9.82 8.56 36.44
CA ASN A 112 11.09 8.29 37.10
C ASN A 112 11.47 9.38 38.10
N THR A 113 11.26 10.67 37.80
CA THR A 113 11.48 11.73 38.80
C THR A 113 10.50 11.65 39.95
N ARG A 114 9.22 11.32 39.71
CA ARG A 114 8.22 11.11 40.78
C ARG A 114 8.55 9.89 41.66
N ARG A 115 9.01 8.78 41.06
CA ARG A 115 9.40 7.57 41.81
C ARG A 115 10.67 7.79 42.62
N ASN A 116 11.66 8.50 42.07
CA ASN A 116 12.88 8.84 42.79
C ASN A 116 12.66 9.90 43.87
N SER A 117 11.78 10.89 43.65
CA SER A 117 11.45 11.89 44.68
C SER A 117 10.68 11.29 45.86
N MET A 118 9.87 10.23 45.63
CA MET A 118 9.20 9.49 46.70
C MET A 118 10.12 8.49 47.44
N ARG A 119 11.19 8.00 46.80
CA ARG A 119 12.19 7.11 47.44
C ARG A 119 13.21 7.88 48.28
N SER A 120 13.47 9.14 47.93
CA SER A 120 14.25 10.08 48.74
C SER A 120 13.34 10.89 49.68
N GLY A 121 12.50 10.20 50.46
CA GLY A 121 11.81 10.82 51.59
C GLY A 121 12.82 11.29 52.66
N PRO A 122 12.48 12.30 53.48
CA PRO A 122 13.43 13.00 54.35
C PRO A 122 14.13 12.01 55.29
N MET A 123 15.46 11.89 55.19
CA MET A 123 16.25 11.29 56.25
C MET A 123 16.03 12.15 57.50
N LYS A 124 15.27 11.60 58.45
CA LYS A 124 15.20 12.10 59.81
C LYS A 124 16.64 12.24 60.32
N PRO A 125 17.10 13.42 60.75
CA PRO A 125 18.38 13.51 61.43
C PRO A 125 18.22 12.80 62.77
N GLY A 126 18.91 11.66 62.90
CA GLY A 126 19.17 11.05 64.20
C GLY A 126 20.37 11.73 64.82
N GLY A 127 20.24 12.20 66.06
CA GLY A 127 21.30 12.84 66.84
C GLY A 127 20.76 14.01 67.63
#